data_AF-A0A955WV60-F1
#
_entry.id   AF-A0A955WV60-F1
#
_cell.length_a   1.000
_cell.length_b   1.000
_cell.length_c   1.000
_cell.angle_alpha   90.00
_cell.angle_beta   90.00
_cell.angle_gamma   90.00
#
_symmetry.space_group_name_H-M   'P 1'
#
loop_
_entity.id
_entity.type
_entity.pdbx_description
1 polymer ?
#
loop_
_entity_poly.entity_id
_entity_poly.type
_entity_poly.pdbx_seq_one_letter_code
_entity_poly.pdbx_strand_id
1 'polypeptide(L)'
;RTPWIKPYTDETILQLAKAGKKRLAVFCPAFTADCLETLEEIGIRAVEDFEAAGGEALRLVPSLNATPAWVAAAARLITQVSGAPA
;
A
#
# COMPACT_ATOMS: atom_id res chain seq x y z
N ARG A 1 3.22 -26.76 -5.09
CA ARG A 1 2.89 -25.48 -4.43
C ARG A 1 1.87 -24.76 -5.30
N THR A 2 0.82 -24.20 -4.71
CA THR A 2 -0.14 -23.36 -5.44
C THR A 2 0.55 -22.05 -5.86
N PRO A 3 0.35 -21.57 -7.10
CA PRO A 3 0.92 -20.29 -7.53
C PRO A 3 0.30 -19.12 -6.76
N TRP A 4 1.08 -18.04 -6.59
CA TRP A 4 0.61 -16.79 -6.02
C TRP A 4 -0.39 -16.09 -6.95
N ILE A 5 -1.25 -15.25 -6.35
CA ILE A 5 -2.20 -14.42 -7.11
C ILE A 5 -1.44 -13.35 -7.90
N LYS A 6 -1.94 -13.09 -9.11
CA LYS A 6 -1.39 -12.13 -10.08
C LYS A 6 -2.36 -10.96 -10.27
N PRO A 7 -1.89 -9.79 -10.78
CA PRO A 7 -0.50 -9.48 -11.16
C PRO A 7 0.42 -9.27 -9.96
N TYR A 8 1.73 -9.47 -10.15
CA TYR A 8 2.73 -9.17 -9.12
C TYR A 8 3.06 -7.67 -9.13
N THR A 9 3.23 -7.10 -7.94
CA THR A 9 3.40 -5.65 -7.77
C THR A 9 4.71 -5.16 -8.38
N ASP A 10 5.80 -5.90 -8.16
CA ASP A 10 7.14 -5.65 -8.72
C ASP A 10 7.12 -5.63 -10.26
N GLU A 11 6.48 -6.61 -10.90
CA GLU A 11 6.32 -6.64 -12.35
C GLU A 11 5.46 -5.47 -12.86
N THR A 12 4.38 -5.14 -12.14
CA THR A 12 3.44 -4.10 -12.52
C THR A 12 4.08 -2.71 -12.49
N ILE A 13 4.89 -2.42 -11.45
CA ILE A 13 5.60 -1.14 -11.31
C ILE A 13 6.55 -0.91 -12.50
N LEU A 14 7.33 -1.94 -12.87
CA LEU A 14 8.24 -1.88 -14.01
C LEU A 14 7.50 -1.68 -15.33
N GLN A 15 6.36 -2.36 -15.51
CA GLN A 15 5.52 -2.21 -16.71
C GLN A 15 4.96 -0.79 -16.83
N LEU A 16 4.51 -0.20 -15.73
CA LEU A 16 3.98 1.17 -15.72
C LEU A 16 5.06 2.20 -16.09
N ALA A 17 6.27 2.05 -15.57
CA ALA A 17 7.40 2.91 -15.95
C ALA A 17 7.71 2.79 -17.45
N LYS A 18 7.83 1.56 -17.96
CA LYS A 18 8.08 1.28 -19.39
C LYS A 18 6.95 1.78 -20.30
N ALA A 19 5.72 1.83 -19.81
CA ALA A 19 4.57 2.42 -20.49
C ALA A 19 4.54 3.97 -20.44
N GLY A 20 5.61 4.61 -19.95
CA GLY A 20 5.77 6.05 -19.91
C GLY A 20 5.08 6.73 -18.73
N LYS A 21 4.58 5.99 -17.73
CA LYS A 21 4.09 6.61 -16.50
C LYS A 21 5.28 7.16 -15.72
N LYS A 22 5.23 8.46 -15.43
CA LYS A 22 6.34 9.17 -14.76
C LYS A 22 6.19 9.25 -13.25
N ARG A 23 4.96 9.28 -12.75
CA ARG A 23 4.69 9.45 -11.32
C ARG A 23 3.64 8.47 -10.83
N LEU A 24 3.92 7.78 -9.73
CA LEU A 24 3.01 6.83 -9.08
C LEU A 24 2.79 7.21 -7.61
N ALA A 25 1.56 6.98 -7.14
CA ALA A 25 1.23 6.93 -5.73
C ALA A 25 0.67 5.53 -5.44
N VAL A 26 1.23 4.83 -4.45
CA VAL A 26 0.90 3.45 -4.12
C VAL A 26 0.39 3.38 -2.69
N PHE A 27 -0.75 2.73 -2.47
CA PHE A 27 -1.29 2.46 -1.13
C PHE A 27 -1.51 0.95 -0.96
N CYS A 28 -1.35 0.46 0.27
CA CYS A 28 -1.40 -0.96 0.61
C CYS A 28 -2.68 -1.28 1.41
N PRO A 29 -3.85 -1.43 0.77
CA PRO A 29 -5.15 -1.47 1.47
C PRO A 29 -5.34 -2.67 2.41
N ALA A 30 -4.59 -3.74 2.22
CA ALA A 30 -4.62 -4.91 3.09
C ALA A 30 -3.87 -4.69 4.41
N PHE A 31 -3.10 -3.60 4.54
CA PHE A 31 -2.31 -3.25 5.70
C PHE A 31 -2.80 -1.93 6.30
N THR A 32 -3.25 -1.96 7.55
CA THR A 32 -3.68 -0.76 8.27
C THR A 32 -2.54 -0.06 8.99
N ALA A 33 -1.42 -0.75 9.21
CA ALA A 33 -0.23 -0.24 9.87
C ALA A 33 1.01 -0.50 9.00
N ASP A 34 2.02 0.32 9.18
CA ASP A 34 3.30 0.14 8.51
C ASP A 34 3.97 -1.18 8.94
N CYS A 35 4.42 -1.94 7.95
CA CYS A 35 5.12 -3.21 8.06
C CYS A 35 6.23 -3.31 7.00
N LEU A 36 6.93 -4.46 6.96
CA LEU A 36 8.03 -4.69 6.03
C LEU A 36 7.57 -4.52 4.57
N GLU A 37 6.44 -5.11 4.22
CA GLU A 37 5.86 -5.05 2.89
C GLU A 37 5.53 -3.61 2.46
N THR A 38 5.15 -2.74 3.40
CA THR A 38 4.88 -1.33 3.08
C THR A 38 6.17 -0.51 3.00
N LEU A 39 7.00 -0.53 4.04
CA LEU A 39 8.13 0.39 4.17
C LEU A 39 9.31 -0.01 3.30
N GLU A 40 9.62 -1.31 3.25
CA GLU A 40 10.77 -1.82 2.50
C GLU A 40 10.39 -2.14 1.06
N GLU A 41 9.38 -2.99 0.85
CA GLU A 41 9.08 -3.46 -0.50
C GLU A 41 8.49 -2.33 -1.36
N ILE A 42 7.55 -1.54 -0.83
CA ILE A 42 6.96 -0.42 -1.57
C ILE A 42 7.69 0.91 -1.34
N GLY A 43 8.11 1.19 -0.10
CA GLY A 43 8.70 2.48 0.25
C GLY A 43 10.15 2.66 -0.21
N ILE A 44 10.88 1.57 -0.43
CA ILE A 44 12.29 1.60 -0.85
C ILE A 44 12.44 0.88 -2.19
N ARG A 45 12.22 -0.43 -2.25
CA ARG A 45 12.54 -1.24 -3.43
C ARG A 45 11.72 -0.86 -4.66
N ALA A 46 10.40 -0.72 -4.51
CA ALA A 46 9.55 -0.26 -5.61
C ALA A 46 9.92 1.14 -6.12
N VAL A 47 10.40 2.03 -5.24
CA VAL A 47 10.87 3.37 -5.65
C VAL A 47 12.11 3.22 -6.53
N GLU A 48 13.10 2.47 -6.05
CA GLU A 48 14.33 2.18 -6.80
C GLU A 48 14.04 1.51 -8.15
N ASP A 49 13.18 0.49 -8.16
CA ASP A 49 12.78 -0.25 -9.37
C ASP A 49 12.04 0.65 -10.38
N PHE A 50 11.14 1.52 -9.90
CA PHE A 50 10.37 2.42 -10.75
C PHE A 50 11.26 3.47 -11.42
N GLU A 51 12.15 4.09 -10.65
CA GLU A 51 13.10 5.10 -11.14
C GLU A 51 14.11 4.48 -12.12
N ALA A 52 14.65 3.31 -11.78
CA ALA A 52 15.55 2.56 -12.66
C ALA A 52 14.89 2.16 -14.00
N ALA A 53 13.58 1.94 -14.00
CA ALA A 53 12.80 1.62 -15.20
C ALA A 53 12.35 2.85 -16.02
N GLY A 54 12.75 4.07 -15.66
CA GLY A 54 12.46 5.30 -16.39
C GLY A 54 11.24 6.10 -15.87
N GLY A 55 10.72 5.72 -14.70
CA GLY A 55 9.85 6.57 -13.89
C GLY A 55 10.62 7.73 -13.24
N GLU A 56 9.90 8.73 -12.73
CA GLU A 56 10.48 9.91 -12.08
C GLU A 56 10.22 9.95 -10.58
N ALA A 57 9.08 9.44 -10.11
CA ALA A 57 8.78 9.37 -8.68
C ALA A 57 7.71 8.32 -8.37
N LEU A 58 7.96 7.45 -7.40
CA LEU A 58 6.95 6.63 -6.74
C LEU A 58 6.83 7.07 -5.29
N ARG A 59 5.61 7.25 -4.80
CA ARG A 59 5.36 7.60 -3.40
C ARG A 59 4.44 6.60 -2.73
N LEU A 60 4.93 6.01 -1.64
CA LEU A 60 4.09 5.28 -0.70
C LEU A 60 3.12 6.26 -0.01
N VAL A 61 1.83 5.96 -0.11
CA VAL A 61 0.78 6.59 0.69
C VAL A 61 0.86 6.00 2.10
N PRO A 62 0.96 6.84 3.15
CA PRO A 62 1.07 6.34 4.52
C PRO A 62 -0.07 5.40 4.89
N SER A 63 0.25 4.35 5.63
CA SER A 63 -0.75 3.50 6.27
C SER A 63 -1.61 4.30 7.25
N LEU A 64 -2.77 3.77 7.60
CA LEU A 64 -3.68 4.43 8.55
C LEU A 64 -3.06 4.59 9.94
N ASN A 65 -2.15 3.67 10.32
CA ASN A 65 -1.42 3.66 11.58
C ASN A 65 -2.36 3.93 12.77
N ALA A 66 -2.01 4.86 13.66
CA ALA A 66 -2.87 5.27 14.77
C ALA A 66 -3.59 6.60 14.49
N THR A 67 -3.93 6.88 13.23
CA THR A 67 -4.65 8.12 12.91
C THR A 67 -5.98 8.18 13.68
N PRO A 68 -6.39 9.35 14.20
CA PRO A 68 -7.63 9.47 14.97
C PRO A 68 -8.86 8.97 14.22
N ALA A 69 -8.92 9.19 12.90
CA ALA A 69 -10.01 8.73 12.06
C ALA A 69 -10.10 7.19 12.00
N TRP A 70 -8.97 6.50 11.88
CA TRP A 70 -8.94 5.03 11.85
C TRP A 70 -9.28 4.44 13.22
N VAL A 71 -8.71 4.96 14.30
CA VAL A 71 -9.05 4.52 15.66
C VAL A 71 -10.54 4.67 15.93
N ALA A 72 -11.12 5.82 15.56
CA ALA A 72 -12.56 6.04 15.69
C ALA A 72 -13.38 5.08 14.82
N ALA A 73 -12.93 4.77 13.60
CA ALA A 73 -13.60 3.81 12.72
C ALA A 73 -13.57 2.38 13.29
N ALA A 74 -12.41 1.92 13.77
CA ALA A 74 -12.25 0.62 14.39
C ALA A 74 -13.13 0.48 15.64
N ALA A 75 -13.15 1.50 16.51
CA ALA A 75 -14.03 1.52 17.68
C ALA A 75 -15.51 1.41 17.29
N ARG A 76 -15.97 2.18 16.29
CA ARG A 76 -17.36 2.07 15.79
C ARG A 76 -17.68 0.67 15.28
N LEU A 77 -16.78 0.04 14.53
CA LEU A 77 -16.97 -1.32 14.02
C LEU A 77 -17.12 -2.34 15.16
N ILE A 78 -16.30 -2.24 16.20
CA ILE A 78 -16.38 -3.09 17.39
C ILE A 78 -17.72 -2.88 18.10
N THR A 79 -18.09 -1.63 18.38
CA THR A 79 -19.33 -1.30 19.07
C THR A 79 -20.57 -1.77 18.30
N GLN A 80 -20.58 -1.61 16.98
CA GLN A 80 -21.66 -2.08 16.11
C GLN A 80 -21.84 -3.60 16.18
N VAL A 81 -20.76 -4.37 16.27
CA VAL A 81 -20.81 -5.84 16.39
C VAL A 81 -21.21 -6.26 17.80
N SER A 82 -20.79 -5.53 18.83
CA SER A 82 -21.10 -5.87 20.23
C SER A 82 -22.53 -5.50 20.67
N GLY A 83 -23.25 -4.69 19.90
CA GLY A 83 -24.58 -4.18 20.29
C GLY A 83 -24.54 -3.18 21.45
N ALA A 84 -23.34 -2.72 21.84
CA ALA A 84 -23.17 -1.66 22.82
C ALA A 84 -23.55 -0.29 22.20
N PRO A 85 -24.05 0.68 22.97
CA PRO A 85 -24.25 2.02 22.46
C PRO A 85 -22.89 2.66 22.08
N ALA A 86 -22.90 3.38 20.95
CA ALA A 86 -21.74 4.09 20.38
C ALA A 86 -21.21 5.20 21.30
#